data_AF-A0A7L7LAY7-F1
#
_entry.id   AF-A0A7L7LAY7-F1
#
_cell.length_a   1.000
_cell.length_b   1.000
_cell.length_c   1.000
_cell.angle_alpha   90.00
_cell.angle_beta   90.00
_cell.angle_gamma   90.00
#
_symmetry.space_group_name_H-M   'P 1'
#
loop_
_entity.id
_entity.type
_entity.pdbx_description
1 polymer ?
#
loop_
_entity_poly.entity_id
_entity_poly.type
_entity_poly.pdbx_seq_one_letter_code
_entity_poly.pdbx_strand_id
1 'polypeptide(L)'
;MHYIPHPMVPHENSFFSNCNRIYMADRASLVLGVIITCGRKLSGELFKFTFLHTFTEIFRNDRLIFKDQLLLTPNQNPLQMLGQWEQFTHEGTLLYLPGFTIEYSL
;
A
#
# COMPACT_ATOMS: atom_id res chain seq x y z
N MET A 1 13.04 12.16 1.34
CA MET A 1 12.92 11.36 0.09
C MET A 1 11.46 11.34 -0.34
N HIS A 2 11.21 11.43 -1.64
CA HIS A 2 9.87 11.24 -2.22
C HIS A 2 9.94 10.04 -3.14
N TYR A 3 9.08 9.05 -2.93
CA TYR A 3 9.02 7.84 -3.76
C TYR A 3 7.58 7.42 -4.01
N ILE A 4 7.25 7.26 -5.28
CA ILE A 4 5.94 6.78 -5.72
C ILE A 4 6.26 5.78 -6.84
N PRO A 5 6.15 4.46 -6.60
CA PRO A 5 6.36 3.46 -7.63
C PRO A 5 5.24 3.53 -8.66
N HIS A 6 5.44 2.85 -9.80
CA HIS A 6 4.36 2.66 -10.76
C HIS A 6 3.16 1.95 -10.11
N PRO A 7 1.92 2.31 -10.49
CA PRO A 7 0.73 1.66 -9.96
C PRO A 7 0.76 0.13 -10.14
N MET A 8 0.30 -0.59 -9.13
CA MET A 8 0.11 -2.03 -9.22
C MET A 8 -1.17 -2.33 -9.99
N VAL A 9 -1.01 -3.03 -11.11
CA VAL A 9 -2.11 -3.47 -11.98
C VAL A 9 -2.19 -5.00 -11.94
N PRO A 10 -2.94 -5.57 -10.97
CA PRO A 10 -3.04 -7.02 -10.83
C PRO A 10 -3.91 -7.61 -11.95
N HIS A 11 -3.30 -8.44 -12.81
CA HIS A 11 -4.00 -9.09 -13.91
C HIS A 11 -4.88 -10.25 -13.41
N GLU A 12 -5.83 -10.67 -14.24
CA GLU A 12 -6.63 -11.87 -14.01
C GLU A 12 -5.78 -13.08 -13.59
N ASN A 13 -6.21 -13.77 -12.55
CA ASN A 13 -5.54 -14.91 -11.92
C ASN A 13 -4.12 -14.66 -11.39
N SER A 14 -3.69 -13.40 -11.26
CA SER A 14 -2.39 -13.09 -10.67
C SER A 14 -2.34 -13.41 -9.17
N PHE A 15 -1.17 -13.86 -8.74
CA PHE A 15 -0.81 -14.09 -7.34
C PHE A 15 0.43 -13.27 -7.05
N PHE A 16 0.29 -12.16 -6.32
CA PHE A 16 1.36 -11.18 -6.15
C PHE A 16 1.61 -10.84 -4.68
N SER A 17 2.89 -10.76 -4.30
CA SER A 17 3.33 -10.32 -2.99
C SER A 17 4.44 -9.29 -3.13
N ASN A 18 4.37 -8.23 -2.32
CA ASN A 18 5.43 -7.21 -2.22
C ASN A 18 5.75 -6.88 -0.76
N CYS A 19 7.03 -6.65 -0.48
CA CYS A 19 7.54 -6.27 0.83
C CYS A 19 8.45 -5.04 0.68
N ASN A 20 8.04 -3.91 1.27
CA ASN A 20 8.81 -2.69 1.33
C ASN A 20 9.38 -2.53 2.74
N ARG A 21 10.69 -2.69 2.89
CA ARG A 21 11.40 -2.39 4.14
C ARG A 21 12.24 -1.14 3.97
N ILE A 22 11.91 -0.10 4.72
CA ILE A 22 12.54 1.22 4.61
C ILE A 22 13.25 1.53 5.93
N TYR A 23 14.57 1.71 5.84
CA TYR A 23 15.39 2.12 6.97
C TYR A 23 15.72 3.60 6.84
N MET A 24 15.16 4.41 7.73
CA MET A 24 15.34 5.85 7.75
C MET A 24 16.47 6.23 8.72
N ALA A 25 17.38 7.08 8.25
CA ALA A 25 18.33 7.76 9.12
C ALA A 25 17.61 8.69 10.10
N ASP A 26 18.30 9.07 11.18
CA ASP A 26 17.78 10.07 12.10
C ASP A 26 17.47 11.38 11.35
N ARG A 27 16.37 12.01 11.75
CA ARG A 27 15.82 13.23 11.13
C ARG A 27 15.48 13.18 9.64
N ALA A 28 15.54 12.02 8.99
CA ALA A 28 15.10 11.88 7.61
C ALA A 28 13.58 12.00 7.50
N SER A 29 13.10 12.65 6.44
CA SER A 29 11.69 12.67 6.05
C SER A 29 11.42 11.72 4.88
N LEU A 30 10.22 11.15 4.85
CA LEU A 30 9.75 10.26 3.80
C LEU A 30 8.36 10.68 3.34
N VAL A 31 8.19 10.78 2.02
CA VAL A 31 6.88 10.73 1.37
C VAL A 31 6.85 9.46 0.53
N LEU A 32 5.91 8.56 0.82
CA LEU A 32 5.68 7.32 0.10
C LEU A 32 4.26 7.32 -0.46
N GLY A 33 4.13 7.19 -1.77
CA GLY A 33 2.84 6.93 -2.42
C GLY A 33 2.74 5.48 -2.86
N VAL A 34 1.55 4.90 -2.79
CA VAL A 34 1.23 3.57 -3.31
C VAL A 34 -0.11 3.66 -4.03
N ILE A 35 -0.20 3.11 -5.24
CA ILE A 35 -1.46 3.06 -6.00
C ILE A 35 -1.69 1.61 -6.43
N ILE A 36 -2.91 1.14 -6.22
CA ILE A 36 -3.37 -0.18 -6.65
C ILE A 36 -4.63 0.03 -7.49
N THR A 37 -4.72 -0.70 -8.58
CA THR A 37 -5.89 -0.67 -9.47
C THR A 37 -6.68 -1.97 -9.34
N CYS A 38 -7.93 -1.95 -9.80
CA CYS A 38 -8.78 -3.14 -9.89
C CYS A 38 -8.24 -4.23 -10.84
N GLY A 39 -7.19 -3.93 -11.60
CA GLY A 39 -6.69 -4.73 -12.72
C GLY A 39 -6.78 -3.95 -14.03
N ARG A 40 -6.81 -4.65 -15.16
CA ARG A 40 -6.87 -4.03 -16.49
C ARG A 40 -8.30 -3.56 -16.81
N LYS A 41 -8.69 -2.42 -16.25
CA LYS A 41 -10.05 -1.84 -16.39
C LYS A 41 -10.52 -1.76 -17.84
N LEU A 42 -9.65 -1.29 -18.76
CA LEU A 42 -9.97 -1.15 -20.19
C LEU A 42 -10.09 -2.49 -20.92
N SER A 43 -9.61 -3.58 -20.32
CA SER A 43 -9.76 -4.95 -20.82
C SER A 43 -10.94 -5.69 -20.15
N GLY A 44 -11.74 -5.00 -19.33
CA GLY A 44 -12.86 -5.61 -18.60
C GLY A 44 -12.45 -6.41 -17.36
N GLU A 45 -11.19 -6.30 -16.93
CA GLU A 45 -10.72 -6.93 -15.70
C GLU A 45 -11.02 -6.02 -14.50
N LEU A 46 -11.97 -6.46 -13.69
CA LEU A 46 -12.36 -5.84 -12.44
C LEU A 46 -12.19 -6.86 -11.33
N PHE A 47 -11.17 -6.67 -10.51
CA PHE A 47 -10.87 -7.50 -9.34
C PHE A 47 -10.81 -8.99 -9.65
N LYS A 48 -10.27 -9.36 -10.83
CA LYS A 48 -10.16 -10.75 -11.29
C LYS A 48 -8.87 -11.46 -10.88
N PHE A 49 -8.01 -10.80 -10.09
CA PHE A 49 -6.80 -11.41 -9.57
C PHE A 49 -7.13 -12.38 -8.44
N THR A 50 -6.25 -13.35 -8.20
CA THR A 50 -6.43 -14.35 -7.14
C THR A 50 -6.01 -13.80 -5.79
N PHE A 51 -4.88 -13.10 -5.76
CA PHE A 51 -4.24 -12.67 -4.51
C PHE A 51 -3.31 -11.49 -4.74
N LEU A 52 -3.43 -10.47 -3.90
CA LEU A 52 -2.46 -9.39 -3.79
C LEU A 52 -2.17 -9.14 -2.32
N HIS A 53 -0.90 -9.19 -1.93
CA HIS A 53 -0.46 -8.87 -0.58
C HIS A 53 0.71 -7.90 -0.60
N THR A 54 0.49 -6.70 -0.09
CA THR A 54 1.54 -5.70 0.04
C THR A 54 1.79 -5.40 1.51
N PHE A 55 3.06 -5.29 1.84
CA PHE A 55 3.50 -5.10 3.20
C PHE A 55 4.58 -4.03 3.25
N THR A 56 4.46 -3.08 4.18
CA THR A 56 5.41 -1.98 4.33
C THR A 56 5.83 -1.86 5.79
N GLU A 57 7.14 -1.92 6.06
CA GLU A 57 7.75 -1.65 7.36
C GLU A 57 8.72 -0.50 7.25
N ILE A 58 8.63 0.43 8.20
CA ILE A 58 9.51 1.59 8.23
C ILE A 58 10.17 1.66 9.60
N PHE A 59 11.49 1.69 9.57
CA PHE A 59 12.35 1.72 10.74
C PHE A 59 13.05 3.07 10.83
N ARG A 60 13.22 3.58 12.05
CA ARG A 60 14.10 4.71 12.37
C ARG A 60 14.89 4.36 13.62
N ASN A 61 16.22 4.49 13.57
CA ASN A 61 17.13 4.10 14.66
C ASN A 61 16.83 2.67 15.14
N ASP A 62 16.72 1.73 14.19
CA ASP A 62 16.38 0.30 14.39
C ASP A 62 15.05 0.00 15.10
N ARG A 63 14.21 1.03 15.32
CA ARG A 63 12.86 0.89 15.87
C ARG A 63 11.83 0.93 14.75
N LEU A 64 10.90 -0.03 14.75
CA LEU A 64 9.72 0.01 13.88
C LEU A 64 8.83 1.20 14.28
N ILE A 65 8.62 2.13 13.35
CA ILE A 65 7.79 3.33 13.57
C ILE A 65 6.48 3.31 12.77
N PHE A 66 6.41 2.51 11.72
CA PHE A 66 5.20 2.35 10.92
C PHE A 66 5.15 0.97 10.28
N LYS A 67 3.95 0.38 10.23
CA LYS A 67 3.67 -0.89 9.57
C LYS A 67 2.30 -0.81 8.90
N ASP A 68 2.26 -1.19 7.64
CA ASP A 68 1.03 -1.34 6.85
C ASP A 68 1.00 -2.72 6.20
N GLN A 69 -0.20 -3.30 6.12
CA GLN A 69 -0.43 -4.60 5.53
C GLN A 69 -1.78 -4.59 4.81
N LEU A 70 -1.72 -4.64 3.48
CA LEU A 70 -2.89 -4.74 2.63
C LEU A 70 -2.93 -6.13 1.99
N LEU A 71 -4.01 -6.86 2.27
CA LEU A 71 -4.29 -8.17 1.69
C LEU A 71 -5.61 -8.09 0.94
N LEU A 72 -5.55 -8.30 -0.36
CA LEU A 72 -6.70 -8.32 -1.25
C LEU A 72 -6.90 -9.73 -1.81
N THR A 73 -8.08 -10.28 -1.56
CA THR A 73 -8.49 -11.62 -2.01
C THR A 73 -9.91 -11.55 -2.58
N PRO A 74 -10.10 -11.05 -3.82
CA PRO A 74 -11.42 -10.73 -4.36
C PRO A 74 -12.43 -11.89 -4.33
N ASN A 75 -11.95 -13.13 -4.46
CA ASN A 75 -12.79 -14.33 -4.40
C ASN A 75 -13.32 -14.63 -2.98
N GLN A 76 -12.66 -14.14 -1.94
CA GLN A 76 -13.02 -14.37 -0.53
C GLN A 76 -13.68 -13.13 0.08
N ASN A 77 -13.13 -11.95 -0.20
CA ASN A 77 -13.65 -10.64 0.20
C ASN A 77 -13.81 -9.76 -1.06
N PRO A 78 -15.03 -9.71 -1.64
CA PRO A 78 -15.31 -8.84 -2.77
C PRO A 78 -15.01 -7.37 -2.44
N LEU A 79 -14.16 -6.74 -3.26
CA LEU A 79 -13.68 -5.37 -2.98
C LEU A 79 -14.72 -4.28 -3.27
N GLN A 80 -15.85 -4.62 -3.90
CA GLN A 80 -16.94 -3.68 -4.18
C GLN A 80 -17.94 -3.56 -3.03
N MET A 81 -17.68 -4.19 -1.89
CA MET A 81 -18.52 -4.11 -0.70
C MET A 81 -18.32 -2.77 0.05
N LEU A 82 -19.32 -2.40 0.84
CA LEU A 82 -19.25 -1.24 1.74
C LEU A 82 -18.04 -1.37 2.69
N GLY A 83 -17.29 -0.29 2.85
CA GLY A 83 -16.07 -0.28 3.68
C GLY A 83 -14.84 -0.92 3.00
N GLN A 84 -14.96 -1.27 1.72
CA GLN A 84 -13.83 -1.60 0.84
C GLN A 84 -13.68 -0.51 -0.22
N TRP A 85 -13.72 -0.86 -1.51
CA TRP A 85 -13.54 0.06 -2.63
C TRP A 85 -14.86 0.49 -3.25
N GLU A 86 -15.98 -0.15 -2.92
CA GLU A 86 -17.32 0.20 -3.44
C GLU A 86 -17.34 0.32 -4.99
N GLN A 87 -17.82 1.43 -5.55
CA GLN A 87 -17.77 1.70 -7.00
C GLN A 87 -16.39 2.08 -7.55
N PHE A 88 -15.39 2.28 -6.70
CA PHE A 88 -14.07 2.75 -7.12
C PHE A 88 -13.22 1.61 -7.69
N THR A 89 -12.23 2.00 -8.49
CA THR A 89 -11.37 1.09 -9.24
C THR A 89 -9.89 1.26 -8.92
N HIS A 90 -9.57 2.22 -8.06
CA HIS A 90 -8.22 2.60 -7.68
C HIS A 90 -8.21 2.91 -6.19
N GLU A 91 -7.24 2.38 -5.47
CA GLU A 91 -6.91 2.77 -4.10
C GLU A 91 -5.54 3.45 -4.13
N GLY A 92 -5.43 4.58 -3.43
CA GLY A 92 -4.20 5.33 -3.29
C GLY A 92 -3.90 5.55 -1.81
N THR A 93 -2.69 5.19 -1.39
CA THR A 93 -2.18 5.46 -0.05
C THR A 93 -1.04 6.46 -0.16
N LEU A 94 -1.09 7.54 0.64
CA LEU A 94 0.00 8.50 0.77
C LEU A 94 0.43 8.56 2.23
N LEU A 95 1.70 8.23 2.47
CA LEU A 95 2.32 8.31 3.78
C LEU A 95 3.34 9.45 3.80
N TYR A 96 3.21 10.34 4.78
CA TYR A 96 4.22 11.33 5.10
C TYR A 96 4.76 11.10 6.51
N LEU A 97 6.07 10.84 6.60
CA LEU A 97 6.79 10.74 7.86
C LEU A 97 7.76 11.92 7.98
N PRO A 98 7.53 12.87 8.91
CA PRO A 98 8.41 14.01 9.09
C PRO A 98 9.75 13.61 9.73
N GLY A 99 10.76 14.44 9.48
CA GLY A 99 12.12 14.30 10.01
C GLY A 99 12.30 14.72 11.47
N PHE A 100 11.23 14.81 12.24
CA PHE A 100 11.31 15.11 13.66
C PHE A 100 10.32 14.24 14.41
N THR A 101 10.71 13.82 15.61
CA THR A 101 9.81 13.15 16.53
C THR A 101 9.11 14.25 17.32
N ILE A 102 7.78 14.27 17.32
CA ILE A 102 7.05 15.07 18.32
C ILE A 102 7.25 14.32 19.64
N GLU A 103 8.11 14.83 20.51
CA GLU A 103 8.17 14.36 21.88
C GLU A 103 6.84 14.74 22.55
N TYR A 104 5.95 13.77 22.69
CA TYR A 104 4.83 13.89 23.61
C TYR A 104 5.39 13.70 25.01
N SER A 105 5.64 14.80 25.72
CA SER A 105 5.78 14.79 27.16
C SER A 105 4.42 14.40 27.76
N LEU A 106 4.34 13.18 28.30
CA LEU A 106 3.30 12.75 29.24
C LEU A 106 3.54 13.40 30.61
#